data_AF-A0AAU9RY99-F1
#
_entry.id   AF-A0AAU9RY99-F1
#
_cell.length_a   1.000
_cell.length_b   1.000
_cell.length_c   1.000
_cell.angle_alpha   90.00
_cell.angle_beta   90.00
_cell.angle_gamma   90.00
#
_symmetry.space_group_name_H-M   'P 1'
#
loop_
_entity.id
_entity.type
_entity.pdbx_description
1 polymer ?
#
loop_
_entity_poly.entity_id
_entity_poly.type
_entity_poly.pdbx_seq_one_letter_code
_entity_poly.pdbx_strand_id
1 'polypeptide(L)'
;MEDGFVGLRHMLTIVFLNGFAGIMEAPVITDVTVAAVCSGPGDSCSLAVYLTGFQQVAIGLGTMVMLPVIGNLSDRYGTKAILTLPMCLSILPPVILGYRRDTQFFYLFYVIKILTALVCEGAVDCLAFAYVAENIHDGTRISAFSILAGIKTISALCGTLVARFLPISLIFKYFLKARFGFDKNQFADLIMLITIAGSISQLFVLPRFASTFGDRKLLSTGLFMEFIYMAIFSISWAPWVPYLITVFIPGAIIVMPSGKVQGCISGVRSVGKVVAPFVFSPLTALFLSNDAPFFFPGFSILCISLPSMIGFLLSLMIKDVPVPPLNKAINNSSSEEM
;
A
#
# COMPACT_ATOMS: atom_id res chain seq x y z
N MET A 1 32.67 -1.73 7.71
CA MET A 1 31.62 -1.11 6.86
C MET A 1 30.92 -2.16 5.98
N GLU A 2 31.56 -3.30 5.65
CA GLU A 2 30.98 -4.38 4.84
C GLU A 2 30.01 -5.33 5.57
N ASP A 3 30.13 -5.53 6.89
CA ASP A 3 29.34 -6.56 7.59
C ASP A 3 27.84 -6.24 7.74
N GLY A 4 27.46 -4.96 7.82
CA GLY A 4 26.05 -4.55 7.96
C GLY A 4 25.22 -4.77 6.70
N PHE A 5 25.83 -4.63 5.51
CA PHE A 5 25.15 -4.77 4.23
C PHE A 5 24.89 -6.24 3.86
N VAL A 6 25.77 -7.15 4.28
CA VAL A 6 25.61 -8.60 4.07
C VAL A 6 24.39 -9.14 4.82
N GLY A 7 24.18 -8.68 6.07
CA GLY A 7 22.98 -9.03 6.86
C GLY A 7 21.69 -8.46 6.25
N LEU A 8 21.76 -7.29 5.63
CA LEU A 8 20.60 -6.64 4.99
C LEU A 8 20.15 -7.38 3.73
N ARG A 9 21.06 -8.02 2.98
CA ARG A 9 20.76 -8.75 1.75
C ARG A 9 19.62 -9.76 1.92
N HIS A 10 19.62 -10.53 3.01
CA HIS A 10 18.56 -11.51 3.27
C HIS A 10 17.20 -10.85 3.49
N MET A 11 17.15 -9.76 4.25
CA MET A 11 15.91 -9.01 4.48
C MET A 11 15.39 -8.40 3.17
N LEU A 12 16.27 -7.84 2.35
CA LEU A 12 15.93 -7.30 1.04
C LEU A 12 15.36 -8.37 0.10
N THR A 13 15.96 -9.56 0.07
CA THR A 13 15.44 -10.70 -0.70
C THR A 13 14.06 -11.15 -0.20
N ILE A 14 13.86 -11.21 1.12
CA ILE A 14 12.57 -11.59 1.71
C ILE A 14 11.48 -10.59 1.33
N VAL A 15 11.74 -9.29 1.43
CA VAL A 15 10.81 -8.24 1.04
C VAL A 15 10.50 -8.30 -0.46
N PHE A 16 11.52 -8.54 -1.29
CA PHE A 16 11.33 -8.72 -2.73
C PHE A 16 10.40 -9.90 -3.03
N LEU A 17 10.68 -11.07 -2.47
CA LEU A 17 9.90 -12.28 -2.75
C LEU A 17 8.46 -12.16 -2.25
N ASN A 18 8.26 -11.59 -1.06
CA ASN A 18 6.93 -11.36 -0.50
C ASN A 18 6.12 -10.34 -1.32
N GLY A 19 6.75 -9.23 -1.72
CA GLY A 19 6.11 -8.23 -2.57
C GLY A 19 5.75 -8.79 -3.95
N PHE A 20 6.67 -9.55 -4.56
CA PHE A 20 6.45 -10.24 -5.83
C PHE A 20 5.27 -11.21 -5.74
N ALA A 21 5.26 -12.08 -4.72
CA ALA A 21 4.20 -13.06 -4.51
C ALA A 21 2.84 -12.38 -4.29
N GLY A 22 2.76 -11.38 -3.42
CA GLY A 22 1.51 -10.69 -3.12
C GLY A 22 0.91 -9.96 -4.33
N ILE A 23 1.75 -9.34 -5.17
CA ILE A 23 1.29 -8.66 -6.40
C ILE A 23 0.84 -9.67 -7.46
N MET A 24 1.47 -10.84 -7.52
CA MET A 24 1.05 -11.93 -8.40
C MET A 24 -0.26 -12.59 -7.94
N GLU A 25 -0.47 -12.73 -6.62
CA GLU A 25 -1.61 -13.41 -6.02
C GLU A 25 -2.90 -12.56 -6.04
N ALA A 26 -2.77 -11.26 -5.77
CA ALA A 26 -3.89 -10.32 -5.71
C ALA A 26 -4.87 -10.41 -6.90
N PRO A 27 -4.40 -10.41 -8.17
CA PRO A 27 -5.29 -10.58 -9.28
C PRO A 27 -5.93 -11.99 -9.23
N VAL A 28 -5.15 -13.07 -9.05
CA VAL A 28 -5.64 -14.47 -9.11
C VAL A 28 -6.80 -14.71 -8.14
N ILE A 29 -6.67 -14.22 -6.91
CA ILE A 29 -7.73 -14.33 -5.90
C ILE A 29 -9.00 -13.62 -6.36
N THR A 30 -8.84 -12.45 -6.98
CA THR A 30 -9.98 -11.66 -7.45
C THR A 30 -10.73 -12.40 -8.55
N ASP A 31 -10.03 -13.05 -9.47
CA ASP A 31 -10.66 -13.87 -10.52
C ASP A 31 -11.45 -15.03 -9.94
N VAL A 32 -10.86 -15.77 -8.99
CA VAL A 32 -11.51 -16.89 -8.31
C VAL A 32 -12.74 -16.40 -7.54
N THR A 33 -12.66 -15.24 -6.90
CA THR A 33 -13.77 -14.61 -6.18
C THR A 33 -14.91 -14.26 -7.14
N VAL A 34 -14.61 -13.64 -8.29
CA VAL A 34 -15.62 -13.27 -9.28
C VAL A 34 -16.25 -14.52 -9.89
N ALA A 35 -15.46 -15.52 -10.27
CA ALA A 35 -15.95 -16.78 -10.83
C ALA A 35 -16.84 -17.57 -9.86
N ALA A 36 -16.55 -17.50 -8.55
CA ALA A 36 -17.33 -18.19 -7.52
C ALA A 36 -18.65 -17.47 -7.17
N VAL A 37 -18.70 -16.14 -7.33
CA VAL A 37 -19.76 -15.31 -6.76
C VAL A 37 -20.66 -14.66 -7.82
N CYS A 38 -20.16 -14.44 -9.04
CA CYS A 38 -20.89 -13.72 -10.08
C CYS A 38 -21.39 -14.70 -11.17
N SER A 39 -22.71 -14.94 -11.17
CA SER A 39 -23.36 -15.92 -12.04
C SER A 39 -23.97 -15.24 -13.27
N GLY A 40 -23.21 -15.16 -14.35
CA GLY A 40 -23.75 -14.85 -15.69
C GLY A 40 -23.47 -13.43 -16.22
N PRO A 41 -23.48 -13.25 -17.55
CA PRO A 41 -23.00 -12.05 -18.25
C PRO A 41 -23.84 -10.77 -18.08
N GLY A 42 -24.95 -10.81 -17.33
CA GLY A 42 -25.87 -9.68 -17.11
C GLY A 42 -26.09 -9.28 -15.65
N ASP A 43 -25.55 -10.02 -14.68
CA ASP A 43 -25.71 -9.71 -13.26
C ASP A 43 -24.70 -8.65 -12.82
N SER A 44 -25.20 -7.61 -12.15
CA SER A 44 -24.34 -6.67 -11.44
C SER A 44 -23.65 -7.45 -10.32
N CYS A 45 -22.34 -7.70 -10.49
CA CYS A 45 -21.43 -8.47 -9.63
C CYS A 45 -21.20 -7.80 -8.25
N SER A 46 -22.29 -7.30 -7.67
CA SER A 46 -22.40 -6.50 -6.46
C SER A 46 -21.96 -7.29 -5.23
N LEU A 47 -22.28 -8.59 -5.16
CA LEU A 47 -21.88 -9.45 -4.07
C LEU A 47 -20.34 -9.57 -3.95
N ALA A 48 -19.60 -9.62 -5.05
CA ALA A 48 -18.13 -9.63 -5.02
C ALA A 48 -17.55 -8.30 -4.52
N VAL A 49 -18.19 -7.18 -4.87
CA VAL A 49 -17.83 -5.84 -4.35
C VAL A 49 -18.08 -5.77 -2.84
N TYR A 50 -19.23 -6.25 -2.37
CA TYR A 50 -19.56 -6.30 -0.94
C TYR A 50 -18.60 -7.20 -0.16
N LEU A 51 -18.31 -8.41 -0.66
CA LEU A 51 -17.35 -9.32 -0.03
C LEU A 51 -15.95 -8.71 0.04
N THR A 52 -15.52 -7.99 -1.00
CA THR A 52 -14.21 -7.30 -0.94
C THR A 52 -14.23 -6.16 0.06
N GLY A 53 -15.31 -5.39 0.12
CA GLY A 53 -15.49 -4.34 1.12
C GLY A 53 -15.44 -4.87 2.55
N PHE A 54 -16.19 -5.94 2.85
CA PHE A 54 -16.16 -6.61 4.14
C PHE A 54 -14.75 -7.12 4.49
N GLN A 55 -14.06 -7.72 3.52
CA GLN A 55 -12.70 -8.21 3.72
C GLN A 55 -11.75 -7.07 4.13
N GLN A 56 -11.81 -5.92 3.45
CA GLN A 56 -11.00 -4.75 3.76
C GLN A 56 -11.31 -4.17 5.16
N VAL A 57 -12.58 -4.16 5.55
CA VAL A 57 -13.00 -3.74 6.90
C VAL A 57 -12.46 -4.68 7.97
N ALA A 58 -12.67 -5.99 7.81
CA ALA A 58 -12.23 -7.00 8.77
C ALA A 58 -10.71 -6.99 8.94
N ILE A 59 -9.97 -6.91 7.84
CA ILE A 59 -8.52 -6.82 7.86
C ILE A 59 -8.09 -5.49 8.48
N GLY A 60 -8.68 -4.36 8.07
CA GLY A 60 -8.39 -3.05 8.65
C GLY A 60 -8.61 -2.99 10.16
N LEU A 61 -9.64 -3.62 10.70
CA LEU A 61 -9.84 -3.70 12.15
C LEU A 61 -8.77 -4.56 12.82
N GLY A 62 -8.46 -5.73 12.25
CA GLY A 62 -7.48 -6.60 12.88
C GLY A 62 -6.04 -6.11 12.75
N THR A 63 -5.64 -5.47 11.63
CA THR A 63 -4.31 -4.88 11.50
C THR A 63 -4.10 -3.69 12.43
N MET A 64 -5.17 -2.95 12.82
CA MET A 64 -5.05 -1.91 13.86
C MET A 64 -4.58 -2.47 15.19
N VAL A 65 -4.97 -3.70 15.52
CA VAL A 65 -4.62 -4.35 16.79
C VAL A 65 -3.35 -5.17 16.65
N MET A 66 -3.23 -5.95 15.57
CA MET A 66 -2.14 -6.91 15.39
C MET A 66 -0.81 -6.24 15.04
N LEU A 67 -0.78 -5.16 14.26
CA LEU A 67 0.51 -4.51 13.92
C LEU A 67 1.25 -3.96 15.14
N PRO A 68 0.60 -3.27 16.12
CA PRO A 68 1.25 -2.92 17.38
C PRO A 68 1.70 -4.12 18.20
N VAL A 69 0.90 -5.18 18.25
CA VAL A 69 1.25 -6.42 18.98
C VAL A 69 2.47 -7.09 18.37
N ILE A 70 2.51 -7.22 17.04
CA ILE A 70 3.65 -7.74 16.29
C ILE A 70 4.89 -6.86 16.52
N GLY A 71 4.73 -5.53 16.57
CA GLY A 71 5.82 -4.63 16.93
C GLY A 71 6.40 -4.91 18.32
N ASN A 72 5.55 -4.97 19.36
CA ASN A 72 5.99 -5.27 20.73
C ASN A 72 6.59 -6.69 20.87
N LEU A 73 6.09 -7.66 20.10
CA LEU A 73 6.67 -9.01 20.03
C LEU A 73 8.01 -8.99 19.31
N SER A 74 8.16 -8.18 18.26
CA SER A 74 9.42 -7.99 17.53
C SER A 74 10.51 -7.44 18.45
N ASP A 75 10.15 -6.45 19.27
CA ASP A 75 11.07 -5.84 20.23
C ASP A 75 11.55 -6.83 21.30
N ARG A 76 10.73 -7.85 21.66
CA ARG A 76 11.06 -8.85 22.70
C ARG A 76 11.75 -10.10 22.17
N TYR A 77 11.27 -10.66 21.08
CA TYR A 77 11.72 -11.94 20.52
C TYR A 77 12.70 -11.77 19.35
N GLY A 78 12.91 -10.54 18.90
CA GLY A 78 13.75 -10.20 17.77
C GLY A 78 12.99 -10.25 16.44
N THR A 79 13.27 -9.26 15.60
CA THR A 79 12.63 -9.05 14.29
C THR A 79 12.69 -10.27 13.37
N LYS A 80 13.80 -11.02 13.40
CA LYS A 80 13.99 -12.22 12.57
C LYS A 80 13.02 -13.36 12.94
N ALA A 81 12.79 -13.60 14.23
CA ALA A 81 11.91 -14.69 14.69
C ALA A 81 10.44 -14.36 14.43
N ILE A 82 10.06 -13.09 14.57
CA ILE A 82 8.70 -12.63 14.29
C ILE A 82 8.41 -12.59 12.79
N LEU A 83 9.40 -12.31 11.93
CA LEU A 83 9.22 -12.29 10.47
C LEU A 83 8.84 -13.66 9.88
N THR A 84 9.26 -14.76 10.49
CA THR A 84 8.87 -16.12 10.04
C THR A 84 7.38 -16.40 10.18
N LEU A 85 6.70 -15.82 11.18
CA LEU A 85 5.29 -16.04 11.42
C LEU A 85 4.39 -15.57 10.25
N PRO A 86 4.43 -14.30 9.80
CA PRO A 86 3.59 -13.84 8.69
C PRO A 86 3.96 -14.50 7.36
N MET A 87 5.22 -14.91 7.18
CA MET A 87 5.67 -15.64 5.98
C MET A 87 5.10 -17.06 5.90
N CYS A 88 4.98 -17.76 7.03
CA CYS A 88 4.35 -19.08 7.06
C CYS A 88 2.83 -18.97 6.91
N LEU A 89 2.21 -18.00 7.57
CA LEU A 89 0.75 -17.81 7.52
C LEU A 89 0.26 -17.39 6.13
N SER A 90 1.03 -16.61 5.36
CA SER A 90 0.64 -16.18 4.01
C SER A 90 0.58 -17.31 2.98
N ILE A 91 1.14 -18.48 3.28
CA ILE A 91 1.09 -19.66 2.39
C ILE A 91 -0.26 -20.38 2.49
N LEU A 92 -0.96 -20.28 3.62
CA LEU A 92 -2.18 -21.04 3.87
C LEU A 92 -3.31 -20.73 2.86
N PRO A 93 -3.66 -19.47 2.55
CA PRO A 93 -4.76 -19.18 1.64
C PRO A 93 -4.53 -19.71 0.20
N PRO A 94 -3.36 -19.53 -0.44
CA PRO A 94 -3.08 -20.14 -1.74
C PRO A 94 -3.19 -21.66 -1.75
N VAL A 95 -2.73 -22.34 -0.69
CA VAL A 95 -2.76 -23.81 -0.60
C VAL A 95 -4.20 -24.34 -0.59
N ILE A 96 -5.12 -23.66 0.09
CA ILE A 96 -6.55 -24.05 0.12
C ILE A 96 -7.15 -24.00 -1.29
N LEU A 97 -6.88 -22.92 -2.04
CA LEU A 97 -7.35 -22.78 -3.42
C LEU A 97 -6.66 -23.74 -4.41
N GLY A 98 -5.45 -24.19 -4.08
CA GLY A 98 -4.72 -25.21 -4.84
C GLY A 98 -5.31 -26.62 -4.69
N TYR A 99 -5.95 -26.92 -3.56
CA TYR A 99 -6.52 -28.25 -3.29
C TYR A 99 -7.86 -28.47 -4.03
N ARG A 100 -8.81 -27.54 -3.90
CA ARG A 100 -10.13 -27.64 -4.55
C ARG A 100 -10.74 -26.25 -4.76
N ARG A 101 -11.50 -26.07 -5.86
CA ARG A 101 -12.16 -24.81 -6.24
C ARG A 101 -13.69 -24.92 -6.30
N ASP A 102 -14.28 -25.58 -5.32
CA ASP A 102 -15.72 -25.56 -5.10
C ASP A 102 -16.11 -24.39 -4.17
N THR A 103 -17.42 -24.12 -4.09
CA THR A 103 -17.96 -23.02 -3.28
C THR A 103 -17.66 -23.17 -1.78
N GLN A 104 -17.60 -24.38 -1.23
CA GLN A 104 -17.28 -24.56 0.19
C GLN A 104 -15.80 -24.25 0.47
N PHE A 105 -14.90 -24.71 -0.40
CA PHE A 105 -13.47 -24.38 -0.30
C PHE A 105 -13.20 -22.89 -0.57
N PHE A 106 -14.01 -22.22 -1.40
CA PHE A 106 -13.95 -20.77 -1.56
C PHE A 106 -14.29 -20.03 -0.26
N TYR A 107 -15.35 -20.40 0.45
CA TYR A 107 -15.67 -19.78 1.75
C TYR A 107 -14.63 -20.10 2.83
N LEU A 108 -14.09 -21.32 2.84
CA LEU A 108 -12.98 -21.69 3.73
C LEU A 108 -11.74 -20.84 3.45
N PHE A 109 -11.36 -20.72 2.18
CA PHE A 109 -10.29 -19.83 1.74
C PHE A 109 -10.56 -18.38 2.17
N TYR A 110 -11.78 -17.88 1.98
CA TYR A 110 -12.15 -16.50 2.31
C TYR A 110 -11.98 -16.20 3.80
N VAL A 111 -12.45 -17.09 4.68
CA VAL A 111 -12.29 -16.96 6.14
C VAL A 111 -10.83 -17.05 6.54
N ILE A 112 -10.08 -18.04 6.05
CA ILE A 112 -8.66 -18.21 6.38
C ILE A 112 -7.85 -17.03 5.86
N LYS A 113 -8.10 -16.54 4.64
CA LYS A 113 -7.46 -15.36 4.07
C LYS A 113 -7.63 -14.15 4.96
N ILE A 114 -8.85 -13.88 5.44
CA ILE A 114 -9.11 -12.79 6.39
C ILE A 114 -8.23 -13.01 7.63
N LEU A 115 -8.37 -14.15 8.32
CA LEU A 115 -7.63 -14.43 9.56
C LEU A 115 -6.11 -14.30 9.41
N THR A 116 -5.54 -14.80 8.31
CA THR A 116 -4.11 -14.66 8.02
C THR A 116 -3.76 -13.21 7.68
N ALA A 117 -4.58 -12.50 6.92
CA ALA A 117 -4.32 -11.12 6.54
C ALA A 117 -4.37 -10.15 7.73
N LEU A 118 -5.16 -10.45 8.78
CA LEU A 118 -5.13 -9.70 10.04
C LEU A 118 -3.72 -9.65 10.65
N VAL A 119 -2.93 -10.70 10.47
CA VAL A 119 -1.56 -10.82 11.01
C VAL A 119 -0.51 -10.45 9.96
N CYS A 120 -0.69 -10.87 8.71
CA CYS A 120 0.32 -10.75 7.67
C CYS A 120 0.31 -9.39 6.96
N GLU A 121 -0.85 -8.74 6.82
CA GLU A 121 -0.98 -7.58 5.95
C GLU A 121 -0.23 -6.37 6.53
N GLY A 122 0.81 -5.93 5.83
CA GLY A 122 1.69 -4.84 6.27
C GLY A 122 2.71 -5.21 7.36
N ALA A 123 2.62 -6.41 7.96
CA ALA A 123 3.55 -6.82 9.01
C ALA A 123 4.98 -7.01 8.50
N VAL A 124 5.13 -7.67 7.34
CA VAL A 124 6.44 -7.86 6.69
C VAL A 124 7.12 -6.52 6.40
N ASP A 125 6.35 -5.55 5.91
CA ASP A 125 6.86 -4.20 5.65
C ASP A 125 7.31 -3.55 6.97
N CYS A 126 6.45 -3.55 7.98
CA CYS A 126 6.76 -2.94 9.28
C CYS A 126 8.02 -3.54 9.91
N LEU A 127 8.14 -4.87 9.92
CA LEU A 127 9.31 -5.58 10.44
C LEU A 127 10.58 -5.29 9.60
N ALA A 128 10.46 -5.19 8.29
CA ALA A 128 11.59 -4.86 7.43
C ALA A 128 12.14 -3.44 7.67
N PHE A 129 11.25 -2.46 7.81
CA PHE A 129 11.65 -1.10 8.15
C PHE A 129 12.18 -1.00 9.60
N ALA A 130 11.60 -1.73 10.56
CA ALA A 130 12.12 -1.80 11.93
C ALA A 130 13.55 -2.39 11.95
N TYR A 131 13.79 -3.48 11.22
CA TYR A 131 15.11 -4.09 11.09
C TYR A 131 16.15 -3.10 10.53
N VAL A 132 15.80 -2.36 9.47
CA VAL A 132 16.69 -1.33 8.89
C VAL A 132 16.97 -0.22 9.91
N ALA A 133 15.96 0.19 10.69
CA ALA A 133 16.11 1.21 11.73
C ALA A 133 17.08 0.79 12.84
N GLU A 134 17.08 -0.49 13.22
CA GLU A 134 17.90 -1.01 14.31
C GLU A 134 19.35 -1.30 13.91
N ASN A 135 19.59 -1.63 12.64
CA ASN A 135 20.88 -2.14 12.17
C ASN A 135 21.75 -1.10 11.43
N ILE A 136 21.24 0.11 11.16
CA ILE A 136 21.93 1.12 10.34
C ILE A 136 22.06 2.46 11.08
N HIS A 137 23.28 3.02 11.09
CA HIS A 137 23.58 4.32 11.69
C HIS A 137 22.93 5.51 10.95
N ASP A 138 22.56 6.55 11.70
CA ASP A 138 21.71 7.67 11.26
C ASP A 138 22.17 8.36 9.96
N GLY A 139 23.48 8.43 9.70
CA GLY A 139 24.02 9.06 8.48
C GLY A 139 23.69 8.34 7.17
N THR A 140 23.38 7.04 7.19
CA THR A 140 23.05 6.25 5.98
C THR A 140 21.64 5.65 5.99
N ARG A 141 20.90 5.88 7.09
CA ARG A 141 19.59 5.29 7.36
C ARG A 141 18.52 5.67 6.31
N ILE A 142 18.51 6.92 5.86
CA ILE A 142 17.60 7.40 4.80
C ILE A 142 17.86 6.66 3.47
N SER A 143 19.14 6.46 3.13
CA SER A 143 19.53 5.73 1.92
C SER A 143 19.07 4.28 1.98
N ALA A 144 19.25 3.61 3.13
CA ALA A 144 18.81 2.24 3.30
C ALA A 144 17.28 2.07 3.26
N PHE A 145 16.51 3.00 3.82
CA PHE A 145 15.05 2.99 3.67
C PHE A 145 14.61 3.19 2.23
N SER A 146 15.30 4.05 1.50
CA SER A 146 15.04 4.27 0.07
C SER A 146 15.36 3.02 -0.76
N ILE A 147 16.44 2.30 -0.43
CA ILE A 147 16.77 1.02 -1.07
C ILE A 147 15.70 -0.04 -0.76
N LEU A 148 15.27 -0.16 0.50
CA LEU A 148 14.22 -1.11 0.90
C LEU A 148 12.90 -0.83 0.16
N ALA A 149 12.47 0.43 0.11
CA ALA A 149 11.28 0.84 -0.62
C ALA A 149 11.42 0.62 -2.13
N GLY A 150 12.61 0.90 -2.67
CA GLY A 150 12.96 0.63 -4.07
C GLY A 150 12.89 -0.85 -4.45
N ILE A 151 13.34 -1.76 -3.59
CA ILE A 151 13.23 -3.20 -3.84
C ILE A 151 11.78 -3.65 -3.82
N LYS A 152 10.95 -3.08 -2.94
CA LYS A 152 9.51 -3.34 -2.94
C LYS A 152 8.84 -2.90 -4.24
N THR A 153 9.19 -1.73 -4.78
CA THR A 153 8.63 -1.28 -6.06
C THR A 153 9.12 -2.12 -7.23
N ILE A 154 10.40 -2.52 -7.25
CA ILE A 154 10.93 -3.46 -8.25
C ILE A 154 10.19 -4.80 -8.17
N SER A 155 9.91 -5.31 -6.96
CA SER A 155 9.13 -6.55 -6.79
C SER A 155 7.72 -6.44 -7.37
N ALA A 156 7.07 -5.28 -7.20
CA ALA A 156 5.75 -5.02 -7.74
C ALA A 156 5.77 -4.92 -9.27
N LEU A 157 6.83 -4.34 -9.84
CA LEU A 157 7.05 -4.24 -11.28
C LEU A 157 7.23 -5.64 -11.89
N CYS A 158 8.08 -6.48 -11.30
CA CYS A 158 8.25 -7.88 -11.69
C CYS A 158 6.95 -8.69 -11.52
N GLY A 159 6.26 -8.54 -10.39
CA GLY A 159 5.01 -9.25 -10.11
C GLY A 159 3.91 -8.86 -11.09
N THR A 160 3.80 -7.58 -11.44
CA THR A 160 2.84 -7.08 -12.43
C THR A 160 3.17 -7.60 -13.83
N LEU A 161 4.45 -7.61 -14.21
CA LEU A 161 4.89 -8.14 -15.50
C LEU A 161 4.54 -9.63 -15.63
N VAL A 162 4.72 -10.42 -14.57
CA VAL A 162 4.30 -11.83 -14.55
C VAL A 162 2.77 -11.95 -14.56
N ALA A 163 2.07 -11.13 -13.77
CA ALA A 163 0.61 -11.11 -13.73
C ALA A 163 -0.04 -10.74 -15.07
N ARG A 164 0.65 -9.99 -15.94
CA ARG A 164 0.21 -9.72 -17.32
C ARG A 164 -0.04 -11.02 -18.09
N PHE A 165 0.82 -12.02 -17.91
CA PHE A 165 0.68 -13.30 -18.60
C PHE A 165 -0.43 -14.19 -17.98
N LEU A 166 -0.89 -13.89 -16.77
CA LEU A 166 -1.97 -14.63 -16.09
C LEU A 166 -3.36 -14.06 -16.47
N PRO A 167 -4.31 -14.83 -17.02
CA PRO A 167 -5.67 -14.35 -17.36
C PRO A 167 -6.46 -13.95 -16.11
N ILE A 168 -6.66 -12.65 -15.85
CA ILE A 168 -7.22 -12.22 -14.56
C ILE A 168 -8.04 -10.91 -14.60
N SER A 169 -9.16 -10.87 -13.86
CA SER A 169 -10.01 -9.70 -13.58
C SER A 169 -9.79 -9.09 -12.17
N LEU A 170 -9.79 -7.75 -12.05
CA LEU A 170 -9.58 -6.98 -10.80
C LEU A 170 -10.72 -5.96 -10.62
N ILE A 171 -10.93 -5.41 -9.42
CA ILE A 171 -12.01 -4.45 -9.11
C ILE A 171 -11.78 -3.07 -9.73
N PHE A 172 -10.53 -2.61 -9.81
CA PHE A 172 -10.17 -1.43 -10.62
C PHE A 172 -10.36 -1.70 -12.13
N LYS A 173 -10.09 -2.94 -12.55
CA LYS A 173 -10.45 -3.42 -13.88
C LYS A 173 -11.96 -3.49 -14.07
N TYR A 174 -12.78 -3.70 -13.03
CA TYR A 174 -14.24 -3.64 -13.15
C TYR A 174 -14.72 -2.23 -13.48
N PHE A 175 -14.20 -1.21 -12.77
CA PHE A 175 -14.48 0.20 -13.11
C PHE A 175 -14.01 0.56 -14.52
N LEU A 176 -12.75 0.25 -14.87
CA LEU A 176 -12.22 0.57 -16.21
C LEU A 176 -12.88 -0.25 -17.34
N LYS A 177 -13.29 -1.48 -17.07
CA LYS A 177 -14.06 -2.32 -18.00
C LYS A 177 -15.46 -1.79 -18.18
N ALA A 178 -16.16 -1.45 -17.09
CA ALA A 178 -17.52 -0.91 -17.13
C ALA A 178 -17.55 0.45 -17.85
N ARG A 179 -16.54 1.30 -17.64
CA ARG A 179 -16.51 2.66 -18.19
C ARG A 179 -15.88 2.78 -19.58
N PHE A 180 -14.80 2.05 -19.86
CA PHE A 180 -14.01 2.20 -21.10
C PHE A 180 -13.84 0.90 -21.88
N GLY A 181 -14.40 -0.22 -21.42
CA GLY A 181 -14.26 -1.51 -22.09
C GLY A 181 -12.82 -2.05 -22.08
N PHE A 182 -11.97 -1.65 -21.13
CA PHE A 182 -10.56 -2.03 -21.10
C PHE A 182 -10.36 -3.55 -21.14
N ASP A 183 -9.46 -3.99 -22.02
CA ASP A 183 -8.99 -5.37 -22.03
C ASP A 183 -7.98 -5.64 -20.89
N LYS A 184 -7.80 -6.91 -20.55
CA LYS A 184 -6.81 -7.38 -19.58
C LYS A 184 -5.41 -6.79 -19.85
N ASN A 185 -4.98 -6.74 -21.11
CA ASN A 185 -3.63 -6.29 -21.46
C ASN A 185 -3.44 -4.80 -21.19
N GLN A 186 -4.45 -3.98 -21.51
CA GLN A 186 -4.45 -2.54 -21.27
C GLN A 186 -4.36 -2.20 -19.78
N PHE A 187 -5.05 -2.96 -18.92
CA PHE A 187 -4.94 -2.80 -17.48
C PHE A 187 -3.53 -3.15 -16.96
N ALA A 188 -2.94 -4.24 -17.45
CA ALA A 188 -1.58 -4.62 -17.08
C ALA A 188 -0.54 -3.56 -17.52
N ASP A 189 -0.70 -3.00 -18.73
CA ASP A 189 0.11 -1.88 -19.21
C ASP A 189 0.03 -0.68 -18.24
N LEU A 190 -1.17 -0.36 -17.76
CA LEU A 190 -1.39 0.76 -16.85
C LEU A 190 -0.73 0.54 -15.48
N ILE A 191 -0.90 -0.63 -14.86
CA ILE A 191 -0.25 -0.95 -13.57
C ILE A 191 1.27 -1.01 -13.74
N MET A 192 1.76 -1.59 -14.85
CA MET A 192 3.19 -1.65 -15.13
C MET A 192 3.78 -0.23 -15.22
N LEU A 193 3.10 0.68 -15.92
CA LEU A 193 3.54 2.05 -16.05
C LEU A 193 3.52 2.81 -14.71
N ILE A 194 2.51 2.57 -13.87
CA ILE A 194 2.44 3.07 -12.48
C ILE A 194 3.63 2.55 -11.65
N THR A 195 3.96 1.26 -11.75
CA THR A 195 5.08 0.67 -10.98
C THR A 195 6.46 1.12 -11.46
N ILE A 196 6.63 1.37 -12.77
CA ILE A 196 7.85 1.96 -13.33
C ILE A 196 8.03 3.39 -12.80
N ALA A 197 7.00 4.22 -12.90
CA ALA A 197 7.02 5.59 -12.38
C ALA A 197 7.29 5.63 -10.87
N GLY A 198 6.65 4.73 -10.11
CA GLY A 198 6.89 4.56 -8.68
C GLY A 198 8.33 4.13 -8.35
N SER A 199 8.90 3.20 -9.10
CA SER A 199 10.28 2.72 -8.92
C SER A 199 11.32 3.82 -9.13
N ILE A 200 11.20 4.57 -10.24
CA ILE A 200 12.07 5.72 -10.54
C ILE A 200 11.99 6.75 -9.41
N SER A 201 10.79 6.95 -8.87
CA SER A 201 10.54 7.95 -7.84
C SER A 201 11.10 7.57 -6.49
N GLN A 202 11.02 6.30 -6.09
CA GLN A 202 11.57 5.83 -4.83
C GLN A 202 13.11 5.77 -4.84
N LEU A 203 13.73 5.39 -5.96
CA LEU A 203 15.19 5.30 -6.07
C LEU A 203 15.89 6.66 -6.21
N PHE A 204 15.30 7.60 -6.96
CA PHE A 204 16.00 8.81 -7.38
C PHE A 204 15.35 10.10 -6.89
N VAL A 205 14.02 10.17 -6.96
CA VAL A 205 13.28 11.40 -6.62
C VAL A 205 13.20 11.57 -5.10
N LEU A 206 12.84 10.53 -4.35
CA LEU A 206 12.70 10.59 -2.90
C LEU A 206 14.01 10.99 -2.19
N PRO A 207 15.19 10.40 -2.46
CA PRO A 207 16.43 10.79 -1.80
C PRO A 207 16.85 12.23 -2.10
N ARG A 208 16.59 12.71 -3.32
CA ARG A 208 16.97 14.05 -3.77
C ARG A 208 16.01 15.13 -3.24
N PHE A 209 14.72 14.85 -3.23
CA PHE A 209 13.73 15.78 -2.68
C PHE A 209 13.76 15.79 -1.14
N ALA A 210 14.00 14.66 -0.47
CA ALA A 210 14.17 14.62 0.98
C ALA A 210 15.37 15.46 1.44
N SER A 211 16.52 15.36 0.74
CA SER A 211 17.70 16.16 1.08
C SER A 211 17.53 17.66 0.79
N THR A 212 16.65 18.03 -0.14
CA THR A 212 16.51 19.42 -0.59
C THR A 212 15.36 20.16 0.10
N PHE A 213 14.22 19.49 0.33
CA PHE A 213 12.97 20.15 0.72
C PHE A 213 12.57 19.97 2.19
N GLY A 214 13.23 19.10 2.96
CA GLY A 214 12.82 18.78 4.32
C GLY A 214 11.49 18.03 4.38
N ASP A 215 11.29 17.25 5.45
CA ASP A 215 10.22 16.24 5.54
C ASP A 215 8.81 16.83 5.38
N ARG A 216 8.58 18.07 5.85
CA ARG A 216 7.28 18.73 5.81
C ARG A 216 6.84 19.14 4.41
N LYS A 217 7.73 19.77 3.63
CA LYS A 217 7.41 20.19 2.25
C LYS A 217 7.26 18.97 1.34
N LEU A 218 8.01 17.92 1.64
CA LEU A 218 7.93 16.64 0.95
C LEU A 218 6.56 15.96 1.15
N LEU A 219 6.08 15.89 2.40
CA LEU A 219 4.73 15.40 2.73
C LEU A 219 3.62 16.21 2.04
N SER A 220 3.72 17.54 2.13
CA SER A 220 2.73 18.45 1.54
C SER A 220 2.67 18.32 0.00
N THR A 221 3.83 18.27 -0.65
CA THR A 221 3.91 18.08 -2.11
C THR A 221 3.35 16.72 -2.53
N GLY A 222 3.59 15.67 -1.74
CA GLY A 222 3.05 14.33 -2.00
C GLY A 222 1.53 14.29 -1.97
N LEU A 223 0.91 14.83 -0.92
CA LEU A 223 -0.56 14.88 -0.76
C LEU A 223 -1.24 15.72 -1.85
N PHE A 224 -0.60 16.81 -2.27
CA PHE A 224 -1.10 17.64 -3.36
C PHE A 224 -1.07 16.92 -4.72
N MET A 225 0.04 16.25 -5.03
CA MET A 225 0.17 15.45 -6.25
C MET A 225 -0.81 14.26 -6.27
N GLU A 226 -1.08 13.65 -5.12
CA GLU A 226 -2.08 12.59 -4.98
C GLU A 226 -3.51 13.09 -5.24
N PHE A 227 -3.85 14.29 -4.73
CA PHE A 227 -5.14 14.91 -5.04
C PHE A 227 -5.30 15.16 -6.54
N ILE A 228 -4.29 15.77 -7.18
CA ILE A 228 -4.32 16.07 -8.62
C ILE A 228 -4.47 14.77 -9.42
N TYR A 229 -3.71 13.73 -9.07
CA TYR A 229 -3.80 12.42 -9.70
C TYR A 229 -5.23 11.85 -9.65
N MET A 230 -5.83 11.78 -8.46
CA MET A 230 -7.18 11.21 -8.29
C MET A 230 -8.28 12.08 -8.91
N ALA A 231 -8.13 13.41 -8.89
CA ALA A 231 -9.08 14.34 -9.50
C ALA A 231 -9.08 14.22 -11.04
N ILE A 232 -7.90 14.17 -11.67
CA ILE A 232 -7.80 13.96 -13.13
C ILE A 232 -8.30 12.55 -13.48
N PHE A 233 -7.98 11.54 -12.67
CA PHE A 233 -8.47 10.17 -12.89
C PHE A 233 -10.00 10.09 -12.85
N SER A 234 -10.66 10.81 -11.94
CA SER A 234 -12.12 10.87 -11.84
C SER A 234 -12.79 11.44 -13.10
N ILE A 235 -12.14 12.37 -13.78
CA ILE A 235 -12.70 13.06 -14.96
C ILE A 235 -12.44 12.29 -16.24
N SER A 236 -11.41 11.43 -16.27
CA SER A 236 -10.95 10.62 -17.41
C SER A 236 -12.03 10.46 -18.48
N TRP A 237 -12.00 11.32 -19.49
CA TRP A 237 -12.99 11.33 -20.57
C TRP A 237 -12.60 10.35 -21.69
N ALA A 238 -11.36 9.86 -21.66
CA ALA A 238 -10.82 8.97 -22.67
C ALA A 238 -9.88 7.92 -22.06
N PRO A 239 -9.76 6.75 -22.72
CA PRO A 239 -8.86 5.65 -22.34
C PRO A 239 -7.39 6.02 -22.13
N TRP A 240 -6.87 7.05 -22.82
CA TRP A 240 -5.47 7.47 -22.71
C TRP A 240 -5.17 8.31 -21.46
N VAL A 241 -6.19 8.93 -20.85
CA VAL A 241 -6.03 9.84 -19.71
C VAL A 241 -5.43 9.12 -18.48
N PRO A 242 -5.90 7.91 -18.09
CA PRO A 242 -5.24 7.10 -17.05
C PRO A 242 -3.76 6.83 -17.29
N TYR A 243 -3.31 6.71 -18.54
CA TYR A 243 -1.91 6.42 -18.85
C TYR A 243 -1.00 7.63 -18.65
N LEU A 244 -1.47 8.85 -18.92
CA LEU A 244 -0.67 10.07 -18.72
C LEU A 244 -0.57 10.50 -17.26
N ILE A 245 -1.62 10.26 -16.47
CA ILE A 245 -1.64 10.68 -15.07
C ILE A 245 -0.68 9.87 -14.18
N THR A 246 -0.21 8.72 -14.65
CA THR A 246 0.80 7.88 -13.99
C THR A 246 2.08 8.64 -13.63
N VAL A 247 2.39 9.74 -14.33
CA VAL A 247 3.51 10.63 -14.06
C VAL A 247 3.38 11.34 -12.71
N PHE A 248 2.16 11.47 -12.15
CA PHE A 248 1.86 12.13 -10.88
C PHE A 248 1.80 11.18 -9.66
N ILE A 249 1.76 9.86 -9.88
CA ILE A 249 1.87 8.81 -8.85
C ILE A 249 3.04 9.00 -7.86
N PRO A 250 4.23 9.50 -8.27
CA PRO A 250 5.39 9.63 -7.40
C PRO A 250 5.10 10.31 -6.05
N GLY A 251 4.17 11.26 -6.01
CA GLY A 251 3.80 12.01 -4.80
C GLY A 251 3.20 11.15 -3.67
N ALA A 252 2.41 10.13 -4.00
CA ALA A 252 1.63 9.35 -3.02
C ALA A 252 2.47 8.31 -2.25
N ILE A 253 3.61 7.90 -2.82
CA ILE A 253 4.46 6.81 -2.27
C ILE A 253 5.54 7.37 -1.31
N ILE A 254 5.61 8.68 -1.15
CA ILE A 254 6.70 9.39 -0.44
C ILE A 254 6.58 9.32 1.09
N VAL A 255 5.44 8.91 1.64
CA VAL A 255 5.16 9.05 3.08
C VAL A 255 5.41 7.75 3.84
N MET A 256 6.68 7.43 4.10
CA MET A 256 7.03 6.40 5.09
C MET A 256 8.15 6.90 6.01
N PRO A 257 7.83 7.48 7.17
CA PRO A 257 8.82 7.76 8.21
C PRO A 257 9.18 6.46 8.94
N SER A 258 10.35 6.48 9.57
CA SER A 258 10.90 5.32 10.27
C SER A 258 10.58 5.31 11.77
N GLY A 259 10.59 4.12 12.39
CA GLY A 259 10.45 3.95 13.84
C GLY A 259 9.01 3.96 14.34
N LYS A 260 8.77 4.42 15.59
CA LYS A 260 7.44 4.43 16.26
C LYS A 260 6.34 5.14 15.45
N VAL A 261 6.73 6.10 14.60
CA VAL A 261 5.83 6.85 13.71
C VAL A 261 5.24 5.96 12.61
N GLN A 262 5.94 4.90 12.18
CA GLN A 262 5.46 3.95 11.18
C GLN A 262 4.31 3.09 11.69
N GLY A 263 4.36 2.67 12.95
CA GLY A 263 3.24 1.95 13.59
C GLY A 263 1.99 2.82 13.68
N CYS A 264 2.16 4.10 14.01
CA CYS A 264 1.07 5.07 14.06
C CYS A 264 0.46 5.32 12.67
N ILE A 265 1.30 5.52 11.64
CA ILE A 265 0.83 5.68 10.25
C ILE A 265 0.17 4.42 9.71
N SER A 266 0.70 3.24 10.04
CA SER A 266 0.08 1.96 9.66
C SER A 266 -1.27 1.80 10.34
N GLY A 267 -1.40 2.22 11.61
CA GLY A 267 -2.67 2.32 12.32
C GLY A 267 -3.67 3.27 11.64
N VAL A 268 -3.24 4.48 11.26
CA VAL A 268 -4.08 5.45 10.52
C VAL A 268 -4.50 4.89 9.16
N ARG A 269 -3.59 4.24 8.43
CA ARG A 269 -3.89 3.58 7.15
C ARG A 269 -4.92 2.47 7.34
N SER A 270 -4.84 1.76 8.46
CA SER A 270 -5.78 0.72 8.85
C SER A 270 -7.18 1.28 9.12
N VAL A 271 -7.30 2.45 9.77
CA VAL A 271 -8.58 3.18 9.90
C VAL A 271 -9.15 3.48 8.51
N GLY A 272 -8.31 3.94 7.59
CA GLY A 272 -8.70 4.18 6.20
C GLY A 272 -9.31 2.95 5.54
N LYS A 273 -8.73 1.76 5.75
CA LYS A 273 -9.29 0.49 5.24
C LYS A 273 -10.63 0.10 5.85
N VAL A 274 -10.90 0.53 7.09
CA VAL A 274 -12.18 0.32 7.76
C VAL A 274 -13.23 1.29 7.23
N VAL A 275 -12.91 2.59 7.16
CA VAL A 275 -13.89 3.62 6.80
C VAL A 275 -14.18 3.65 5.30
N ALA A 276 -13.17 3.44 4.45
CA ALA A 276 -13.28 3.60 3.01
C ALA A 276 -14.35 2.71 2.37
N PRO A 277 -14.46 1.40 2.66
CA PRO A 277 -15.48 0.55 2.03
C PRO A 277 -16.91 0.94 2.42
N PHE A 278 -17.16 1.37 3.66
CA PHE A 278 -18.51 1.78 4.07
C PHE A 278 -19.01 3.02 3.32
N VAL A 279 -18.11 3.94 2.97
CA VAL A 279 -18.46 5.17 2.26
C VAL A 279 -18.43 4.96 0.75
N PHE A 280 -17.35 4.37 0.24
CA PHE A 280 -17.07 4.33 -1.19
C PHE A 280 -17.66 3.12 -1.90
N SER A 281 -17.80 1.94 -1.27
CA SER A 281 -18.43 0.78 -1.94
C SER A 281 -19.89 1.03 -2.35
N PRO A 282 -20.80 1.52 -1.49
CA PRO A 282 -22.17 1.83 -1.91
C PRO A 282 -22.21 3.00 -2.91
N LEU A 283 -21.32 3.98 -2.75
CA LEU A 283 -21.24 5.13 -3.65
C LEU A 283 -20.79 4.71 -5.06
N THR A 284 -19.77 3.85 -5.17
CA THR A 284 -19.32 3.30 -6.45
C THR A 284 -20.40 2.41 -7.07
N ALA A 285 -21.11 1.60 -6.29
CA ALA A 285 -22.21 0.79 -6.80
C ALA A 285 -23.36 1.66 -7.37
N LEU A 286 -23.71 2.74 -6.68
CA LEU A 286 -24.80 3.65 -7.09
C LEU A 286 -24.47 4.43 -8.36
N PHE A 287 -23.26 4.97 -8.48
CA PHE A 287 -22.83 5.74 -9.66
C PHE A 287 -22.43 4.88 -10.88
N LEU A 288 -22.35 3.55 -10.70
CA LEU A 288 -22.22 2.58 -11.78
C LEU A 288 -23.56 1.91 -12.15
N SER A 289 -24.62 2.12 -11.37
CA SER A 289 -25.97 1.62 -11.67
C SER A 289 -26.71 2.52 -12.66
N ASN A 290 -27.78 1.99 -13.26
CA ASN A 290 -28.68 2.75 -14.14
C ASN A 290 -29.51 3.81 -13.39
N ASP A 291 -29.59 3.71 -12.05
CA ASP A 291 -30.36 4.61 -11.18
C ASP A 291 -29.55 5.81 -10.65
N ALA A 292 -28.43 6.15 -11.30
CA ALA A 292 -27.58 7.24 -10.83
C ALA A 292 -28.31 8.60 -10.90
N PRO A 293 -28.25 9.43 -9.84
CA PRO A 293 -28.96 10.72 -9.79
C PRO A 293 -28.44 11.75 -10.80
N PHE A 294 -27.18 11.59 -11.24
CA PHE A 294 -26.57 12.34 -12.34
C PHE A 294 -25.47 11.50 -12.99
N PHE A 295 -25.24 11.74 -14.29
CA PHE A 295 -24.26 10.97 -15.06
C PHE A 295 -22.82 11.43 -14.76
N PHE A 296 -22.22 10.84 -13.72
CA PHE A 296 -20.80 11.00 -13.43
C PHE A 296 -20.20 9.72 -12.82
N PRO A 297 -19.79 8.74 -13.64
CA PRO A 297 -19.36 7.44 -13.14
C PRO A 297 -18.12 7.49 -12.24
N GLY A 298 -17.33 8.57 -12.32
CA GLY A 298 -16.09 8.77 -11.57
C GLY A 298 -16.31 9.44 -10.20
N PHE A 299 -17.55 9.79 -9.85
CA PHE A 299 -17.84 10.55 -8.64
C PHE A 299 -17.24 9.96 -7.37
N SER A 300 -17.32 8.64 -7.21
CA SER A 300 -16.72 7.96 -6.05
C SER A 300 -15.21 8.17 -5.93
N ILE A 301 -14.48 8.25 -7.05
CA ILE A 301 -13.04 8.52 -7.10
C ILE A 301 -12.76 9.99 -6.76
N LEU A 302 -13.59 10.92 -7.23
CA LEU A 302 -13.49 12.33 -6.81
C LEU A 302 -13.68 12.49 -5.30
N CYS A 303 -14.65 11.77 -4.72
CA CYS A 303 -14.85 11.80 -3.27
C CYS A 303 -13.66 11.22 -2.50
N ILE A 304 -12.92 10.26 -3.08
CA ILE A 304 -11.67 9.73 -2.49
C ILE A 304 -10.55 10.78 -2.50
N SER A 305 -10.53 11.72 -3.45
CA SER A 305 -9.49 12.75 -3.51
C SER A 305 -9.67 13.86 -2.48
N LEU A 306 -10.91 14.14 -2.04
CA LEU A 306 -11.21 15.20 -1.07
C LEU A 306 -10.46 15.04 0.28
N PRO A 307 -10.39 13.85 0.90
CA PRO A 307 -9.52 13.60 2.04
C PRO A 307 -8.04 13.99 1.82
N SER A 308 -7.47 13.70 0.64
CA SER A 308 -6.08 14.08 0.31
C SER A 308 -5.91 15.59 0.21
N MET A 309 -6.90 16.33 -0.29
CA MET A 309 -6.91 17.80 -0.27
C MET A 309 -6.98 18.34 1.16
N ILE A 310 -7.82 17.76 2.02
CA ILE A 310 -7.88 18.15 3.44
C ILE A 310 -6.54 17.87 4.12
N GLY A 311 -5.93 16.71 3.85
CA GLY A 311 -4.59 16.37 4.32
C GLY A 311 -3.53 17.37 3.85
N PHE A 312 -3.59 17.80 2.59
CA PHE A 312 -2.72 18.85 2.06
C PHE A 312 -2.90 20.17 2.84
N LEU A 313 -4.13 20.65 3.01
CA LEU A 313 -4.41 21.89 3.75
C LEU A 313 -3.91 21.81 5.21
N LEU A 314 -4.12 20.68 5.87
CA LEU A 314 -3.61 20.44 7.23
C LEU A 314 -2.08 20.40 7.27
N SER A 315 -1.42 19.82 6.27
CA SER A 315 0.04 19.76 6.19
C SER A 315 0.69 21.15 6.12
N LEU A 316 -0.01 22.13 5.53
CA LEU A 316 0.45 23.52 5.48
C LEU A 316 0.41 24.18 6.87
N MET A 317 -0.48 23.72 7.76
CA MET A 317 -0.68 24.29 9.10
C MET A 317 0.28 23.75 10.18
N ILE A 318 1.01 22.65 9.92
CA ILE A 318 1.98 22.07 10.85
C ILE A 318 3.09 23.09 11.12
N LYS A 319 3.32 23.54 12.37
CA LYS A 319 4.46 24.42 12.67
C LYS A 319 5.71 23.59 12.98
N ASP A 320 6.88 24.07 12.57
CA ASP A 320 8.14 23.39 12.84
C ASP A 320 8.41 23.37 14.36
N VAL A 321 8.70 22.19 14.91
CA VAL A 321 9.18 22.08 16.29
C VAL A 321 10.64 22.56 16.28
N PRO A 322 11.02 23.60 17.03
CA PRO A 322 12.40 24.05 17.07
C PRO A 322 13.26 22.94 17.68
N VAL A 323 14.26 22.50 16.92
CA VAL A 323 15.32 21.62 17.42
C VAL A 323 16.06 22.37 18.54
N PRO A 324 16.16 21.84 19.77
CA PRO A 324 16.97 22.46 20.81
C PRO A 324 18.42 22.55 20.30
N PRO A 325 19.08 23.72 20.35
CA PRO A 325 20.47 23.82 19.93
C PRO A 325 21.35 22.92 20.80
N LEU A 326 22.05 21.98 20.16
CA LEU A 326 22.97 21.00 20.74
C LEU A 326 24.10 21.64 21.60
N ASN A 327 24.27 22.95 21.55
CA ASN A 327 25.36 23.67 22.21
C ASN A 327 25.14 24.04 23.68
N LYS A 328 23.97 23.75 24.29
CA LYS A 328 23.74 24.10 25.71
C LYS A 328 24.01 22.95 26.70
N ALA A 329 24.14 21.71 26.24
CA ALA A 329 24.45 20.58 27.11
C ALA A 329 25.95 20.39 27.38
N ILE A 330 26.82 20.87 26.49
CA ILE A 330 28.28 20.68 26.63
C ILE A 330 28.89 21.66 27.66
N ASN A 331 28.41 22.91 27.72
CA ASN A 331 28.99 23.93 28.60
C ASN A 331 28.59 23.81 30.08
N ASN A 332 27.59 22.99 30.42
CA ASN A 332 27.19 22.77 31.82
C ASN A 332 27.91 21.57 32.45
N SER A 333 28.57 20.71 31.67
CA SER A 333 29.32 19.55 32.19
C SER A 333 30.81 19.83 32.43
N SER A 334 31.34 20.96 31.95
CA SER A 334 32.75 21.33 32.11
C SER A 334 33.01 22.36 33.21
N SER A 335 32.01 22.70 34.03
CA SER A 335 32.09 23.74 35.06
C SER A 335 31.92 23.22 36.49
N GLU A 336 31.79 21.89 36.69
CA GLU A 336 31.65 21.25 38.01
C GLU A 336 32.85 20.35 38.41
N GLU A 337 33.95 20.40 37.67
CA GLU A 337 35.23 19.80 38.09
C GLU A 337 36.31 20.88 38.24
N MET A 338 36.20 21.70 39.29
CA MET A 338 37.34 22.28 40.02
C MET A 338 36.97 22.54 41.47
#